data_AF-A0A2D6FI27-F1
#
_entry.id   AF-A0A2D6FI27-F1
#
_cell.length_a   1.000
_cell.length_b   1.000
_cell.length_c   1.000
_cell.angle_alpha   90.00
_cell.angle_beta   90.00
_cell.angle_gamma   90.00
#
_symmetry.space_group_name_H-M   'P 1'
#
loop_
_entity.id
_entity.type
_entity.pdbx_description
1 polymer ?
#
loop_
_entity_poly.entity_id
_entity_poly.type
_entity_poly.pdbx_seq_one_letter_code
_entity_poly.pdbx_strand_id
1 'polypeptide(L)' 'MPRFRCPDCCCGPAVVLRPPKGALPVCSRCGNVMERQPLVRPIPLAVCLTVSSALVGLSIPALLGPPPPPRPPSSESLA' A
#
# COMPACT_ATOMS: atom_id res chain seq x y z
N MET A 1 12.38 4.57 -12.05
CA MET A 1 13.14 5.79 -12.45
C MET A 1 13.25 6.72 -11.24
N PRO A 2 14.44 7.24 -10.89
CA PRO A 2 14.58 8.19 -9.79
C PRO A 2 13.80 9.47 -10.09
N ARG A 3 12.96 9.90 -9.16
CA ARG A 3 12.22 11.17 -9.25
C ARG A 3 13.00 12.21 -8.45
N PHE A 4 13.18 13.40 -9.00
CA PHE A 4 13.84 14.51 -8.31
C PHE A 4 12.82 15.63 -8.10
N ARG A 5 12.83 16.25 -6.92
CA ARG A 5 12.06 17.48 -6.63
C ARG A 5 12.95 18.58 -6.10
N CYS A 6 12.59 19.82 -6.42
CA CYS A 6 13.25 20.99 -5.86
C CYS A 6 12.67 21.30 -4.47
N PRO A 7 13.50 21.58 -3.45
CA PRO A 7 13.02 21.87 -2.09
C PRO A 7 12.41 23.27 -1.97
N ASP A 8 12.95 24.29 -2.66
CA ASP A 8 12.44 25.67 -2.56
C ASP A 8 11.26 25.91 -3.50
N CYS A 9 11.37 25.37 -4.71
CA CYS A 9 10.44 25.64 -5.77
C CYS A 9 9.55 24.42 -5.93
N CYS A 10 8.26 24.53 -5.60
CA CYS A 10 7.25 23.53 -5.98
C CYS A 10 7.00 23.45 -7.50
N CYS A 11 7.99 23.86 -8.30
CA CYS A 11 8.08 23.54 -9.71
C CYS A 11 8.03 22.02 -9.84
N GLY A 12 7.27 21.52 -10.80
CA GLY A 12 7.09 20.09 -11.03
C GLY A 12 8.41 19.31 -11.20
N PRO A 13 8.33 17.99 -11.43
CA PRO A 13 9.53 17.16 -11.55
C PRO A 13 10.46 17.71 -12.64
N ALA A 14 11.76 17.82 -12.36
CA ALA A 14 12.72 18.16 -13.41
C ALA A 14 12.85 16.98 -14.36
N VAL A 15 12.64 17.27 -15.64
CA VAL A 15 12.68 16.31 -16.73
C VAL A 15 14.15 16.09 -17.11
N VAL A 16 14.88 15.31 -16.32
CA VAL A 16 16.18 14.77 -16.74
C VAL A 16 16.08 13.25 -16.76
N LEU A 17 15.79 12.69 -17.94
CA LEU A 17 15.54 11.26 -18.11
C LEU A 17 16.79 10.40 -17.83
N ARG A 18 18.00 10.96 -17.95
CA ARG A 18 19.28 10.31 -17.63
C ARG A 18 20.34 11.35 -17.21
N PRO A 19 20.40 11.74 -15.93
CA PRO A 19 21.52 12.54 -15.46
C PRO A 19 22.84 11.76 -15.66
N PRO A 20 23.94 12.42 -16.03
CA PRO A 20 25.25 11.78 -16.09
C PRO A 20 25.61 11.18 -14.73
N LYS A 21 26.38 10.08 -14.73
CA LYS A 21 26.73 9.36 -13.50
C LYS A 21 27.39 10.31 -12.51
N GLY A 22 26.76 10.48 -11.33
CA GLY A 22 27.28 11.34 -10.26
C GLY A 22 26.83 12.80 -10.29
N ALA A 23 26.11 13.26 -11.32
CA ALA A 23 25.57 14.62 -11.35
C ALA A 23 24.20 14.67 -10.65
N LEU A 24 24.03 15.65 -9.75
CA LEU A 24 22.73 15.98 -9.16
C LEU A 24 22.02 16.99 -10.06
N PRO A 25 20.75 16.74 -10.44
CA PRO A 25 20.01 17.68 -11.27
C PRO A 25 19.76 18.98 -10.49
N VAL A 26 19.80 20.10 -11.21
CA VAL A 26 19.58 21.44 -10.68
C VAL A 26 18.23 21.96 -11.17
N CYS A 27 17.49 22.65 -10.31
CA CYS A 27 16.22 23.25 -10.67
C CYS A 27 16.43 24.40 -11.68
N SER A 28 15.75 24.36 -12.83
CA SER A 28 15.86 25.40 -13.86
C SER A 28 15.28 26.76 -13.45
N ARG A 29 14.45 26.80 -12.40
CA ARG A 29 13.82 28.04 -11.91
C ARG A 29 14.65 28.77 -10.86
N CYS A 30 15.15 28.05 -9.86
CA CYS A 30 15.83 28.64 -8.71
C CYS A 30 17.29 28.23 -8.56
N GLY A 31 17.80 27.38 -9.46
CA GLY A 31 19.21 26.99 -9.45
C GLY A 31 19.62 26.11 -8.27
N ASN A 32 18.68 25.69 -7.41
CA ASN A 32 19.01 24.83 -6.27
C ASN A 32 19.15 23.35 -6.67
N VAL A 33 20.00 22.62 -5.96
CA VAL A 33 20.23 21.19 -6.15
C VAL A 33 18.97 20.42 -5.78
N MET A 34 18.55 19.52 -6.65
CA MET A 34 17.31 18.77 -6.44
C MET A 34 17.55 17.52 -5.59
N GLU A 35 16.60 17.27 -4.70
CA GLU A 35 16.59 16.10 -3.84
C GLU A 35 15.96 14.90 -4.54
N ARG A 36 16.56 13.73 -4.33
CA ARG A 36 16.06 12.47 -4.88
C ARG A 36 14.89 12.00 -4.02
N GLN A 37 13.68 12.05 -4.57
CA GLN A 37 12.53 11.56 -3.85
C GLN A 37 12.63 10.04 -3.64
N PRO A 38 12.42 9.56 -2.40
CA PRO A 38 12.24 8.15 -2.17
C PRO A 38 11.00 7.69 -2.94
N LEU A 39 11.15 6.60 -3.70
CA LEU A 39 10.12 6.03 -4.56
C LEU A 39 9.06 5.37 -3.67
N VAL A 40 8.24 6.18 -3.01
CA VAL A 40 7.21 5.82 -2.02
C VAL A 40 7.82 5.08 -0.83
N ARG A 41 7.70 5.60 0.39
CA ARG A 41 8.08 4.81 1.58
C ARG A 41 7.31 3.49 1.51
N PRO A 42 7.94 2.31 1.59
CA PRO A 42 7.23 1.03 1.47
C PRO A 42 6.29 0.75 2.64
N ILE A 43 6.36 1.57 3.69
CA ILE A 43 5.64 1.43 4.95
C ILE A 43 4.10 1.42 4.78
N PRO A 44 3.45 2.36 4.06
CA PRO A 44 2.00 2.37 3.92
C PRO A 44 1.49 1.14 3.15
N LEU A 45 2.25 0.68 2.15
CA LEU A 45 1.93 -0.54 1.40
C LEU A 45 2.04 -1.79 2.28
N ALA A 46 3.10 -1.87 3.10
CA ALA A 46 3.28 -2.97 4.04
C ALA A 46 2.11 -3.03 5.05
N VAL A 47 1.70 -1.88 5.58
CA VAL A 47 0.55 -1.79 6.51
C VAL A 47 -0.76 -2.23 5.84
N CYS A 48 -1.02 -1.79 4.61
CA CYS A 48 -2.21 -2.24 3.88
C CYS A 48 -2.23 -3.76 3.66
N LEU A 49 -1.09 -4.35 3.29
CA LEU A 49 -0.99 -5.79 3.05
C LEU A 49 -1.18 -6.61 4.33
N THR A 50 -0.57 -6.19 5.44
CA THR A 50 -0.68 -6.91 6.71
C THR A 50 -2.11 -6.86 7.26
N VAL A 51 -2.74 -5.68 7.26
CA VAL A 51 -4.13 -5.51 7.73
C VAL A 51 -5.09 -6.33 6.87
N SER A 52 -4.92 -6.32 5.54
CA SER A 52 -5.78 -7.08 4.62
C SER A 52 -5.65 -8.59 4.85
N SER A 53 -4.43 -9.10 5.01
CA SER A 53 -4.19 -10.54 5.23
C SER A 53 -4.78 -11.02 6.57
N ALA A 54 -4.62 -10.21 7.63
CA ALA A 54 -5.20 -10.51 8.94
C ALA A 54 -6.74 -10.53 8.90
N LEU A 55 -7.36 -9.55 8.24
CA LEU A 55 -8.81 -9.51 8.05
C LEU A 55 -9.34 -10.74 7.32
N VAL A 56 -8.68 -11.15 6.23
CA VAL A 56 -9.07 -12.35 5.48
C VAL A 56 -8.93 -13.60 6.35
N GLY A 57 -7.80 -13.80 7.02
CA GLY A 57 -7.58 -14.96 7.89
C GLY A 57 -8.59 -15.06 9.03
N LEU A 58 -8.95 -13.93 9.65
CA LEU A 58 -9.96 -13.88 10.72
C LEU A 58 -11.39 -14.10 10.24
N SER A 59 -11.67 -13.93 8.95
CA SER A 59 -12.99 -14.15 8.34
C SER A 59 -13.22 -15.58 7.81
N ILE A 60 -12.23 -16.48 7.95
CA ILE A 60 -12.37 -17.92 7.68
C ILE A 60 -12.51 -18.77 8.99
N PRO A 61 -13.35 -18.44 10.00
CA PRO A 61 -13.70 -19.43 11.03
C PRO A 61 -14.69 -20.49 10.52
N ALA A 62 -15.35 -20.25 9.39
CA ALA A 62 -16.52 -21.02 8.96
C ALA A 62 -16.20 -22.30 8.16
N LEU A 63 -14.95 -22.51 7.72
CA LEU A 63 -14.57 -23.68 6.91
C LEU A 63 -13.88 -24.81 7.70
N LEU A 64 -13.40 -24.54 8.91
CA LEU A 64 -12.74 -25.55 9.78
C LEU A 64 -13.55 -25.89 11.04
N GLY A 65 -14.73 -25.31 11.24
CA GLY A 65 -15.61 -25.67 12.35
C GLY A 65 -16.26 -27.04 12.10
N PRO A 66 -16.28 -27.96 13.09
CA PRO A 66 -17.03 -29.21 12.96
C PRO A 66 -18.51 -28.91 12.65
N PRO A 67 -19.19 -29.78 11.86
CA PRO A 67 -20.56 -29.54 11.45
C PRO A 67 -21.47 -29.31 12.67
N PRO A 68 -22.41 -28.35 12.60
CA PRO A 68 -23.30 -28.07 13.71
C PRO A 68 -24.11 -29.33 14.06
N PRO A 69 -24.35 -29.60 15.36
CA PRO A 69 -25.08 -30.79 15.79
C PRO A 69 -26.51 -30.78 15.21
N PRO A 70 -27.05 -31.94 14.80
CA PRO A 70 -28.40 -32.04 14.26
C PRO A 70 -29.42 -31.59 15.32
N ARG A 71 -30.32 -30.67 14.94
CA ARG A 71 -31.42 -30.24 15.80
C ARG A 71 -32.40 -31.40 16.00
N PRO A 72 -32.90 -31.63 17.23
CA PRO A 72 -33.94 -32.62 17.46
C PRO A 72 -35.22 -32.23 16.72
N PRO A 73 -36.02 -33.20 16.24
CA PRO A 73 -37.28 -32.92 15.57
C PRO A 73 -38.22 -32.23 16.55
N SER A 74 -38.69 -31.03 16.18
CA SER A 74 -39.81 -30.37 16.86
C SER A 74 -41.05 -31.22 16.66
N SER A 75 -41.44 -31.97 17.69
CA SER A 75 -42.78 -32.55 17.83
C SER A 75 -43.80 -31.42 18.06
N GLU A 76 -44.06 -30.63 17.03
CA GLU A 76 -45.19 -29.70 16.98
C GLU A 76 -45.98 -30.02 15.70
N SER A 77 -46.51 -31.23 15.63
CA SER A 77 -47.53 -31.62 14.65
C SER A 77 -48.22 -32.91 15.10
N LEU A 78 -49.06 -32.82 16.11
CA LEU A 78 -50.24 -33.66 16.31
C LEU A 78 -51.31 -32.68 16.84
N ALA A 79 -52.15 -32.08 15.98
CA ALA A 79 -53.30 -32.69 15.32
C ALA A 79 -54.24 -33.36 16.34
#